data_AF-A0A672KJY2-F1
#
_entry.id   AF-A0A672KJY2-F1
#
_cell.length_a   1.000
_cell.length_b   1.000
_cell.length_c   1.000
_cell.angle_alpha   90.00
_cell.angle_beta   90.00
_cell.angle_gamma   90.00
#
_symmetry.space_group_name_H-M   'P 1'
#
loop_
_entity.id
_entity.type
_entity.pdbx_description
1 polymer ?
#
loop_
_entity_poly.entity_id
_entity_poly.type
_entity_poly.pdbx_seq_one_letter_code
_entity_poly.pdbx_strand_id
1 'polypeptide(L)'
;KFVVSQVNYTLLGQICNLWRNYADIQDSWDSVLSIVDWFFDNQDVLQPAAGPGQWNDPDMLIIGDFGLSMDQSRAQMALWAIMAAPLFMSNDLRTISSGARAILQNKIAIGISQDRLGIQGKRLIKEKSQIEVFWRPLAKGSSALVFFSRRSDMPYRYTTSLKELSYKTGVYEVYDVFSEQLLPQMKDSSEFVVSINPSGAVMWYVNPVAEWRKEAEPPRFSEKLIGPKFHQHANEVDAPLVL
;
A
#
# COMPACT_ATOMS: atom_id res chain seq x y z
N LYS A 1 14.19 -24.37 -2.04
CA LYS A 1 12.81 -23.82 -2.01
C LYS A 1 12.52 -23.45 -0.56
N PHE A 2 12.31 -22.17 -0.24
CA PHE A 2 11.87 -21.75 1.10
C PHE A 2 10.44 -22.25 1.33
N VAL A 3 10.22 -23.02 2.39
CA VAL A 3 8.92 -23.59 2.72
C VAL A 3 8.37 -22.85 3.94
N VAL A 4 7.34 -22.03 3.72
CA VAL A 4 6.73 -21.20 4.78
C VAL A 4 6.24 -22.03 5.95
N SER A 5 5.76 -23.26 5.72
CA SER A 5 5.25 -24.14 6.76
C SER A 5 6.30 -24.68 7.73
N GLN A 6 7.59 -24.46 7.48
CA GLN A 6 8.68 -24.87 8.39
C GLN A 6 9.10 -23.76 9.36
N VAL A 7 8.60 -22.54 9.19
CA VAL A 7 8.95 -21.38 10.03
C VAL A 7 7.91 -21.18 11.13
N ASN A 8 8.37 -21.04 12.37
CA ASN A 8 7.50 -20.73 13.51
C ASN A 8 7.28 -19.21 13.62
N TYR A 9 6.27 -18.71 12.91
CA TYR A 9 5.92 -17.28 12.94
C TYR A 9 5.41 -16.78 14.29
N THR A 10 4.84 -17.66 15.13
CA THR A 10 4.46 -17.29 16.50
C THR A 10 5.68 -16.92 17.33
N LEU A 11 6.77 -17.68 17.20
CA LEU A 11 8.02 -17.36 17.89
C LEU A 11 8.63 -16.06 17.34
N LEU A 12 8.68 -15.87 16.02
CA LEU A 12 9.19 -14.64 15.41
C LEU A 12 8.44 -13.41 15.92
N GLY A 13 7.11 -13.49 16.01
CA GLY A 13 6.24 -12.46 16.58
C GLY A 13 6.58 -12.04 18.02
N GLN A 14 7.17 -12.95 18.81
CA GLN A 14 7.55 -12.69 20.20
C GLN A 14 8.93 -12.04 20.34
N ILE A 15 9.82 -12.24 19.36
CA ILE A 15 11.25 -11.89 19.48
C ILE A 15 11.72 -10.87 18.45
N CYS A 16 10.91 -10.55 17.43
CA CYS A 16 11.26 -9.64 16.35
C CYS A 16 10.11 -8.65 16.08
N ASN A 17 10.46 -7.41 15.76
CA ASN A 17 9.47 -6.43 15.29
C ASN A 17 9.07 -6.64 13.83
N LEU A 18 9.96 -7.22 13.04
CA LEU A 18 9.76 -7.58 11.65
C LEU A 18 10.72 -8.70 11.25
N TRP A 19 10.43 -9.40 10.16
CA TRP A 19 11.29 -10.46 9.64
C TRP A 19 11.27 -10.51 8.11
N ARG A 20 12.46 -10.63 7.50
CA ARG A 20 12.60 -10.89 6.07
C ARG A 20 12.19 -12.34 5.77
N ASN A 21 11.12 -12.51 4.99
CA ASN A 21 10.55 -13.84 4.72
C ASN A 21 11.19 -14.55 3.51
N TYR A 22 11.63 -13.77 2.53
CA TYR A 22 11.97 -14.25 1.18
C TYR A 22 13.28 -13.62 0.67
N ALA A 23 13.64 -13.95 -0.57
CA ALA A 23 14.87 -13.51 -1.23
C ALA A 23 15.03 -11.98 -1.26
N ASP A 24 16.27 -11.54 -1.42
CA ASP A 24 16.62 -10.11 -1.54
C ASP A 24 16.02 -9.50 -2.81
N ILE A 25 15.45 -8.31 -2.66
CA ILE A 25 14.99 -7.53 -3.80
C ILE A 25 16.18 -7.05 -4.63
N GLN A 26 16.03 -7.12 -5.94
CA GLN A 26 16.96 -6.58 -6.92
C GLN A 26 16.24 -5.47 -7.69
N ASP A 27 17.02 -4.56 -8.29
CA ASP A 27 16.49 -3.45 -9.09
C ASP A 27 15.94 -3.94 -10.44
N SER A 28 14.85 -4.72 -10.40
CA SER A 28 14.16 -5.25 -11.57
C SER A 28 12.70 -5.59 -11.28
N TRP A 29 11.86 -5.47 -12.31
CA TRP A 29 10.45 -5.83 -12.19
C TRP A 29 10.22 -7.31 -11.91
N ASP A 30 11.07 -8.20 -12.45
CA ASP A 30 10.99 -9.64 -12.19
C ASP A 30 11.24 -9.96 -10.70
N SER A 31 12.14 -9.23 -10.05
CA SER A 31 12.37 -9.38 -8.61
C SER A 31 11.12 -8.99 -7.81
N VAL A 32 10.52 -7.83 -8.12
CA VAL A 32 9.27 -7.38 -7.50
C VAL A 32 8.16 -8.41 -7.68
N LEU A 33 7.93 -8.90 -8.91
CA LEU A 33 6.94 -9.93 -9.19
C LEU A 33 7.20 -11.22 -8.42
N SER A 34 8.46 -11.67 -8.34
CA SER A 34 8.81 -12.90 -7.63
C SER A 34 8.49 -12.83 -6.13
N ILE A 35 8.71 -11.66 -5.51
CA ILE A 35 8.37 -11.40 -4.11
C ILE A 35 6.84 -11.36 -3.94
N VAL A 36 6.14 -10.59 -4.78
CA VAL A 36 4.68 -10.48 -4.75
C VAL A 36 4.02 -11.86 -4.91
N ASP A 37 4.46 -12.65 -5.88
CA ASP A 37 3.97 -14.02 -6.07
C ASP A 37 4.17 -14.86 -4.82
N TRP A 38 5.38 -14.89 -4.29
CA TRP A 38 5.68 -15.71 -3.12
C TRP A 38 4.84 -15.29 -1.90
N PHE A 39 4.71 -13.98 -1.63
CA PHE A 39 3.93 -13.48 -0.50
C PHE A 39 2.44 -13.83 -0.64
N PHE A 40 1.83 -13.58 -1.80
CA PHE A 40 0.41 -13.81 -1.99
C PHE A 40 0.03 -15.27 -2.27
N ASP A 41 0.96 -16.11 -2.72
CA ASP A 41 0.78 -17.56 -2.79
C ASP A 41 0.87 -18.23 -1.40
N ASN A 42 1.54 -17.57 -0.44
CA ASN A 42 1.65 -18.04 0.96
C ASN A 42 0.81 -17.21 1.95
N GLN A 43 -0.14 -16.42 1.45
CA GLN A 43 -0.89 -15.46 2.26
C GLN A 43 -1.65 -16.06 3.43
N ASP A 44 -2.12 -17.32 3.33
CA ASP A 44 -2.88 -17.99 4.40
C ASP A 44 -2.05 -18.20 5.68
N VAL A 45 -0.72 -18.22 5.55
CA VAL A 45 0.21 -18.29 6.70
C VAL A 45 0.75 -16.91 7.07
N LEU A 46 1.11 -16.10 6.07
CA LEU A 46 1.78 -14.82 6.31
C LEU A 46 0.81 -13.74 6.82
N GLN A 47 -0.39 -13.67 6.26
CA GLN A 47 -1.36 -12.63 6.61
C GLN A 47 -1.72 -12.63 8.11
N PRO A 48 -2.05 -13.76 8.76
CA PRO A 48 -2.37 -13.77 10.18
C PRO A 48 -1.13 -13.62 11.09
N ALA A 49 0.09 -13.80 10.55
CA ALA A 49 1.33 -13.63 11.31
C ALA A 49 1.72 -12.14 11.51
N ALA A 50 1.22 -11.25 10.65
CA ALA A 50 1.50 -9.82 10.75
C ALA A 50 0.49 -9.08 11.64
N GLY A 51 0.97 -8.05 12.33
CA GLY A 51 0.16 -7.16 13.15
C GLY A 51 1.00 -6.09 13.86
N PRO A 52 0.37 -5.21 14.65
CA PRO A 52 1.09 -4.17 15.39
C PRO A 52 2.26 -4.73 16.22
N GLY A 53 3.48 -4.31 15.86
CA GLY A 53 4.72 -4.72 16.53
C GLY A 53 5.40 -5.96 15.96
N GLN A 54 4.83 -6.59 14.92
CA GLN A 54 5.35 -7.81 14.29
C GLN A 54 4.98 -7.86 12.78
N TRP A 55 5.93 -7.61 11.87
CA TRP A 55 5.61 -7.41 10.45
C TRP A 55 6.36 -8.37 9.52
N ASN A 56 5.67 -8.86 8.48
CA ASN A 56 6.37 -9.49 7.36
C ASN A 56 7.11 -8.42 6.55
N ASP A 57 8.35 -8.71 6.17
CA ASP A 57 9.20 -7.80 5.41
C ASP A 57 9.47 -8.37 4.01
N PRO A 58 8.80 -7.85 2.96
CA PRO A 58 9.04 -8.17 1.56
C PRO A 58 10.27 -7.46 0.97
N ASP A 59 11.12 -6.88 1.82
CA ASP A 59 12.31 -6.12 1.47
C ASP A 59 12.01 -4.69 0.97
N MET A 60 13.07 -3.95 0.63
CA MET A 60 13.07 -2.52 0.38
C MET A 60 12.22 -2.06 -0.83
N LEU A 61 11.81 -0.79 -0.80
CA LEU A 61 11.31 -0.07 -1.98
C LEU A 61 12.49 0.35 -2.86
N ILE A 62 12.41 0.01 -4.15
CA ILE A 62 13.39 0.36 -5.20
C ILE A 62 12.88 1.49 -6.11
N ILE A 63 11.82 2.18 -5.67
CA ILE A 63 11.22 3.31 -6.39
C ILE A 63 12.24 4.46 -6.42
N GLY A 64 12.56 4.94 -7.61
CA GLY A 64 13.53 6.03 -7.80
C GLY A 64 14.93 5.56 -8.17
N ASP A 65 15.16 4.25 -8.26
CA ASP A 65 16.36 3.66 -8.87
C ASP A 65 16.16 3.52 -10.40
N PHE A 66 16.59 2.42 -11.02
CA PHE A 66 16.73 2.32 -12.48
C PHE A 66 15.85 1.24 -13.12
N GLY A 67 15.46 0.21 -12.39
CA GLY A 67 14.84 -1.01 -12.91
C GLY A 67 13.32 -0.98 -13.01
N LEU A 68 12.65 0.02 -12.42
CA LEU A 68 11.20 0.15 -12.45
C LEU A 68 10.73 1.30 -13.33
N SER A 69 9.75 1.02 -14.19
CA SER A 69 8.97 2.07 -14.84
C SER A 69 8.11 2.85 -13.82
N MET A 70 7.51 3.96 -14.24
CA MET A 70 6.63 4.74 -13.35
C MET A 70 5.38 3.95 -12.92
N ASP A 71 4.83 3.12 -13.81
CA ASP A 71 3.68 2.28 -13.50
C ASP A 71 4.05 1.13 -12.56
N GLN A 72 5.23 0.53 -12.76
CA GLN A 72 5.79 -0.49 -11.86
C GLN A 72 6.14 0.10 -10.49
N SER A 73 6.63 1.34 -10.43
CA SER A 73 6.90 2.07 -9.19
C SER A 73 5.62 2.29 -8.37
N ARG A 74 4.52 2.71 -9.04
CA ARG A 74 3.20 2.81 -8.39
C ARG A 74 2.70 1.45 -7.93
N ALA A 75 2.90 0.41 -8.74
CA ALA A 75 2.53 -0.96 -8.37
C ALA A 75 3.28 -1.45 -7.14
N GLN A 76 4.60 -1.23 -7.04
CA GLN A 76 5.38 -1.59 -5.85
C GLN A 76 4.84 -0.88 -4.61
N MET A 77 4.67 0.45 -4.66
CA MET A 77 4.14 1.23 -3.53
C MET A 77 2.77 0.71 -3.08
N ALA A 78 1.86 0.44 -4.04
CA ALA A 78 0.52 -0.04 -3.75
C ALA A 78 0.52 -1.43 -3.12
N LEU A 79 1.31 -2.36 -3.67
CA LEU A 79 1.37 -3.74 -3.19
C LEU A 79 2.06 -3.83 -1.82
N TRP A 80 3.11 -3.05 -1.57
CA TRP A 80 3.74 -2.95 -0.24
C TRP A 80 2.77 -2.36 0.79
N ALA A 81 2.00 -1.34 0.40
CA ALA A 81 0.95 -0.79 1.26
C ALA A 81 -0.16 -1.81 1.55
N ILE A 82 -0.55 -2.65 0.58
CA ILE A 82 -1.50 -3.75 0.82
C ILE A 82 -0.88 -4.80 1.77
N MET A 83 0.38 -5.14 1.61
CA MET A 83 1.07 -6.13 2.46
C MET A 83 1.32 -5.64 3.90
N ALA A 84 0.99 -4.38 4.24
CA ALA A 84 1.40 -3.75 5.49
C ALA A 84 2.92 -3.83 5.71
N ALA A 85 3.67 -3.74 4.61
CA ALA A 85 5.12 -3.86 4.62
C ALA A 85 5.79 -2.62 5.21
N PRO A 86 7.01 -2.76 5.77
CA PRO A 86 7.90 -1.63 5.99
C PRO A 86 8.12 -0.84 4.69
N LEU A 87 8.14 0.49 4.78
CA LEU A 87 8.43 1.37 3.65
C LEU A 87 9.87 1.89 3.72
N PHE A 88 10.83 0.97 3.74
CA PHE A 88 12.25 1.32 3.70
C PHE A 88 12.68 1.61 2.26
N MET A 89 13.10 2.85 2.00
CA MET A 89 13.63 3.26 0.70
C MET A 89 15.12 2.93 0.60
N SER A 90 15.56 2.44 -0.55
CA SER A 90 16.98 2.22 -0.85
C SER A 90 17.38 2.90 -2.14
N ASN A 91 17.27 4.23 -2.18
CA ASN A 91 17.53 5.05 -3.37
C ASN A 91 18.41 6.27 -3.04
N ASP A 92 18.91 6.96 -4.06
CA ASP A 92 19.66 8.22 -3.88
C ASP A 92 18.71 9.42 -3.77
N LEU A 93 18.42 9.82 -2.52
CA LEU A 93 17.54 10.96 -2.21
C LEU A 93 18.04 12.31 -2.76
N ARG A 94 19.33 12.44 -3.09
CA ARG A 94 19.91 13.68 -3.64
C ARG A 94 19.48 13.92 -5.08
N THR A 95 19.20 12.84 -5.82
CA THR A 95 18.93 12.85 -7.26
C THR A 95 17.59 12.23 -7.63
N ILE A 96 16.77 11.83 -6.65
CA ILE A 96 15.46 11.20 -6.90
C ILE A 96 14.56 12.10 -7.76
N SER A 97 13.98 11.51 -8.81
CA SER A 97 13.07 12.19 -9.73
C SER A 97 11.81 12.69 -9.00
N SER A 98 11.19 13.75 -9.53
CA SER A 98 9.94 14.29 -8.99
C SER A 98 8.79 13.27 -9.01
N GLY A 99 8.72 12.42 -10.05
CA GLY A 99 7.72 11.36 -10.16
C GLY A 99 7.87 10.28 -9.07
N ALA A 100 9.09 9.77 -8.88
CA ALA A 100 9.37 8.79 -7.82
C ALA A 100 9.12 9.39 -6.42
N ARG A 101 9.54 10.65 -6.21
CA ARG A 101 9.29 11.38 -4.97
C ARG A 101 7.79 11.53 -4.69
N ALA A 102 6.99 11.86 -5.71
CA ALA A 102 5.54 12.00 -5.57
C ALA A 102 4.87 10.69 -5.15
N ILE A 103 5.32 9.54 -5.69
CA ILE A 103 4.83 8.22 -5.28
C ILE A 103 5.18 7.95 -3.81
N LEU A 104 6.45 8.12 -3.44
CA LEU A 104 6.96 7.81 -2.10
C LEU A 104 6.40 8.75 -1.01
N GLN A 105 5.99 9.97 -1.38
CA GLN A 105 5.40 10.95 -0.47
C GLN A 105 3.86 11.02 -0.55
N ASN A 106 3.22 10.13 -1.30
CA ASN A 106 1.76 10.13 -1.41
C ASN A 106 1.12 9.84 -0.04
N LYS A 107 0.47 10.87 0.52
CA LYS A 107 -0.06 10.85 1.89
C LYS A 107 -1.12 9.77 2.09
N ILE A 108 -1.92 9.48 1.06
CA ILE A 108 -2.98 8.48 1.16
C ILE A 108 -2.38 7.07 1.09
N ALA A 109 -1.42 6.81 0.19
CA ALA A 109 -0.69 5.54 0.15
C ALA A 109 0.05 5.26 1.47
N ILE A 110 0.74 6.27 2.03
CA ILE A 110 1.37 6.18 3.36
C ILE A 110 0.30 5.94 4.44
N GLY A 111 -0.81 6.68 4.41
CA GLY A 111 -1.90 6.52 5.37
C GLY A 111 -2.51 5.11 5.37
N ILE A 112 -2.63 4.50 4.19
CA ILE A 112 -3.04 3.10 4.05
C ILE A 112 -1.98 2.16 4.63
N SER A 113 -0.70 2.36 4.28
CA SER A 113 0.41 1.56 4.83
C SER A 113 0.40 1.60 6.37
N GLN A 114 0.28 2.79 6.95
CA GLN A 114 0.35 3.08 8.38
C GLN A 114 -1.00 2.91 9.12
N ASP A 115 -1.99 2.25 8.53
CA ASP A 115 -3.27 2.05 9.19
C ASP A 115 -3.11 1.32 10.53
N ARG A 116 -3.72 1.90 11.57
CA ARG A 116 -3.57 1.48 12.97
C ARG A 116 -4.08 0.06 13.27
N LEU A 117 -4.95 -0.52 12.44
CA LEU A 117 -5.35 -1.90 12.63
C LEU A 117 -4.19 -2.85 12.39
N GLY A 118 -3.22 -2.45 11.56
CA GLY A 118 -2.05 -3.26 11.24
C GLY A 118 -2.38 -4.58 10.54
N ILE A 119 -3.57 -4.70 9.95
CA ILE A 119 -3.99 -5.92 9.28
C ILE A 119 -3.33 -5.94 7.90
N GLN A 120 -2.48 -6.94 7.64
CA GLN A 120 -1.96 -7.23 6.31
C GLN A 120 -3.11 -7.61 5.36
N GLY A 121 -3.07 -7.11 4.13
CA GLY A 121 -4.03 -7.42 3.08
C GLY A 121 -3.80 -8.78 2.42
N LYS A 122 -4.65 -9.09 1.45
CA LYS A 122 -4.65 -10.36 0.70
C LYS A 122 -5.03 -10.15 -0.76
N ARG A 123 -4.67 -11.11 -1.61
CA ARG A 123 -5.17 -11.22 -2.98
C ARG A 123 -6.57 -11.84 -2.94
N LEU A 124 -7.55 -11.15 -3.51
CA LEU A 124 -8.93 -11.62 -3.64
C LEU A 124 -9.13 -12.42 -4.93
N ILE A 125 -8.61 -11.89 -6.04
CA ILE A 125 -8.88 -12.41 -7.38
C ILE A 125 -7.58 -12.53 -8.17
N LYS A 126 -7.50 -13.59 -8.99
CA LYS A 126 -6.49 -13.77 -10.04
C LYS A 126 -7.20 -14.23 -11.31
N GLU A 127 -7.45 -13.30 -12.22
CA GLU A 127 -8.21 -13.55 -13.45
C GLU A 127 -7.36 -14.17 -14.56
N LYS A 128 -8.03 -14.89 -15.48
CA LYS A 128 -7.41 -15.35 -16.73
C LYS A 128 -6.99 -14.18 -17.64
N SER A 129 -7.60 -13.01 -17.49
CA SER A 129 -7.21 -11.76 -18.17
C SER A 129 -5.89 -11.17 -17.69
N GLN A 130 -5.24 -11.81 -16.70
CA GLN A 130 -4.02 -11.38 -16.03
C GLN A 130 -4.21 -10.12 -15.16
N ILE A 131 -5.44 -9.89 -14.70
CA ILE A 131 -5.74 -8.89 -13.67
C ILE A 131 -5.80 -9.57 -12.31
N GLU A 132 -5.12 -9.00 -11.33
CA GLU A 132 -5.19 -9.40 -9.93
C GLU A 132 -5.83 -8.28 -9.11
N VAL A 133 -6.69 -8.64 -8.16
CA VAL A 133 -7.32 -7.69 -7.24
C VAL A 133 -6.87 -8.00 -5.83
N PHE A 134 -6.29 -7.00 -5.17
CA PHE A 134 -5.85 -7.10 -3.79
C PHE A 134 -6.65 -6.18 -2.90
N TRP A 135 -6.77 -6.57 -1.63
CA TRP A 135 -7.60 -5.88 -0.67
C TRP A 135 -6.95 -5.86 0.71
N ARG A 136 -7.03 -4.72 1.38
CA ARG A 136 -6.61 -4.55 2.77
C ARG A 136 -7.73 -3.88 3.59
N PRO A 137 -8.18 -4.47 4.71
CA PRO A 137 -9.09 -3.78 5.62
C PRO A 137 -8.35 -2.69 6.38
N LEU A 138 -9.03 -1.56 6.59
CA LEU A 138 -8.50 -0.41 7.30
C LEU A 138 -9.45 -0.01 8.45
N ALA A 139 -9.00 0.91 9.29
CA ALA A 139 -9.80 1.42 10.40
C ALA A 139 -11.13 2.03 9.92
N LYS A 140 -12.13 2.04 10.82
CA LYS A 140 -13.47 2.63 10.60
C LYS A 140 -14.29 1.99 9.47
N GLY A 141 -13.96 0.75 9.09
CA GLY A 141 -14.69 0.02 8.05
C GLY A 141 -14.26 0.37 6.62
N SER A 142 -13.26 1.24 6.48
CA SER A 142 -12.61 1.53 5.20
C SER A 142 -11.78 0.34 4.71
N SER A 143 -11.34 0.41 3.46
CA SER A 143 -10.41 -0.55 2.89
C SER A 143 -9.59 0.06 1.77
N ALA A 144 -8.49 -0.60 1.40
CA ALA A 144 -7.76 -0.33 0.17
C ALA A 144 -8.02 -1.44 -0.84
N LEU A 145 -8.22 -1.07 -2.10
CA LEU A 145 -8.21 -1.97 -3.24
C LEU A 145 -7.04 -1.65 -4.16
N VAL A 146 -6.41 -2.68 -4.70
CA VAL A 146 -5.42 -2.54 -5.77
C VAL A 146 -5.83 -3.42 -6.92
N PHE A 147 -6.05 -2.82 -8.08
CA PHE A 147 -6.24 -3.51 -9.36
C PHE A 147 -4.89 -3.52 -10.08
N PHE A 148 -4.30 -4.69 -10.20
CA PHE A 148 -2.96 -4.87 -10.73
C PHE A 148 -3.00 -5.63 -12.05
N SER A 149 -2.28 -5.14 -13.06
CA SER A 149 -2.19 -5.78 -14.36
C SER A 149 -0.84 -6.48 -14.53
N ARG A 150 -0.86 -7.79 -14.71
CA ARG A 150 0.31 -8.57 -15.14
C ARG A 150 0.51 -8.58 -16.64
N ARG A 151 -0.38 -7.92 -17.38
CA ARG A 151 -0.29 -7.84 -18.83
C ARG A 151 0.94 -7.02 -19.25
N SER A 152 1.41 -7.29 -20.46
CA SER A 152 2.56 -6.62 -21.09
C SER A 152 2.21 -5.98 -22.44
N ASP A 153 0.91 -5.78 -22.73
CA ASP A 153 0.43 -5.28 -24.01
C ASP A 153 -0.04 -3.82 -23.95
N MET A 154 -1.30 -3.56 -23.60
CA MET A 154 -1.92 -2.23 -23.60
C MET A 154 -2.84 -2.05 -22.40
N PRO A 155 -3.30 -0.82 -22.09
CA PRO A 155 -4.22 -0.58 -20.99
C PRO A 155 -5.46 -1.47 -21.10
N TYR A 156 -5.79 -2.15 -20.01
CA TYR A 156 -6.91 -3.07 -19.93
C TYR A 156 -8.07 -2.45 -19.15
N ARG A 157 -9.27 -2.52 -19.71
CA ARG A 157 -10.50 -2.06 -19.06
C ARG A 157 -11.10 -3.22 -18.27
N TYR A 158 -10.88 -3.21 -16.96
CA TYR A 158 -11.44 -4.21 -16.05
C TYR A 158 -12.80 -3.75 -15.53
N THR A 159 -13.85 -4.51 -15.83
CA THR A 159 -15.22 -4.26 -15.34
C THR A 159 -15.51 -5.17 -14.17
N THR A 160 -16.02 -4.60 -13.07
CA THR A 160 -16.49 -5.35 -11.90
C THR A 160 -17.44 -4.49 -11.06
N SER A 161 -17.87 -4.99 -9.90
CA SER A 161 -18.60 -4.24 -8.87
C SER A 161 -18.02 -4.52 -7.48
N LEU A 162 -18.26 -3.64 -6.50
CA LEU A 162 -17.80 -3.90 -5.13
C LEU A 162 -18.48 -5.15 -4.54
N LYS A 163 -19.72 -5.45 -4.94
CA LYS A 163 -20.44 -6.67 -4.58
C LYS A 163 -19.71 -7.93 -5.03
N GLU A 164 -19.18 -7.96 -6.26
CA GLU A 164 -18.35 -9.08 -6.76
C GLU A 164 -17.05 -9.22 -5.97
N LEU A 165 -16.51 -8.10 -5.46
CA LEU A 165 -15.36 -8.07 -4.56
C LEU A 165 -15.73 -8.36 -3.09
N SER A 166 -16.92 -8.91 -2.84
CA SER A 166 -17.42 -9.30 -1.51
C SER A 166 -17.59 -8.15 -0.51
N TYR A 167 -17.81 -6.92 -0.99
CA TYR A 167 -18.23 -5.82 -0.12
C TYR A 167 -19.67 -6.00 0.33
N LYS A 168 -19.99 -5.44 1.50
CA LYS A 168 -21.36 -5.44 2.04
C LYS A 168 -22.25 -4.52 1.23
N THR A 169 -23.55 -4.78 1.25
CA THR A 169 -24.53 -3.87 0.65
C THR A 169 -24.44 -2.47 1.25
N GLY A 170 -24.37 -1.45 0.39
CA GLY A 170 -24.18 -0.06 0.83
C GLY A 170 -23.74 0.89 -0.26
N VAL A 171 -23.47 2.14 0.14
CA VAL A 171 -22.90 3.19 -0.71
C VAL A 171 -21.48 3.46 -0.24
N TYR A 172 -20.57 3.68 -1.20
CA TYR A 172 -19.15 3.86 -0.93
C TYR A 172 -18.63 5.12 -1.60
N GLU A 173 -17.76 5.83 -0.87
CA GLU A 173 -16.89 6.86 -1.38
C GLU A 173 -15.56 6.23 -1.77
N VAL A 174 -15.10 6.55 -2.97
CA VAL A 174 -13.90 5.96 -3.55
C VAL A 174 -12.96 7.07 -3.95
N TYR A 175 -11.73 7.01 -3.47
CA TYR A 175 -10.66 7.93 -3.82
C TYR A 175 -9.54 7.16 -4.52
N ASP A 176 -9.23 7.54 -5.76
CA ASP A 176 -8.08 7.01 -6.47
C ASP A 176 -6.80 7.68 -5.96
N VAL A 177 -5.92 6.85 -5.40
CA VAL A 177 -4.76 7.27 -4.64
C VAL A 177 -3.70 7.94 -5.53
N PHE A 178 -3.49 7.46 -6.75
CA PHE A 178 -2.41 7.96 -7.61
C PHE A 178 -2.87 8.99 -8.63
N SER A 179 -4.15 8.98 -9.04
CA SER A 179 -4.72 10.11 -9.78
C SER A 179 -5.18 11.24 -8.85
N GLU A 180 -5.16 11.01 -7.54
CA GLU A 180 -5.56 11.94 -6.49
C GLU A 180 -7.01 12.44 -6.66
N GLN A 181 -7.87 11.59 -7.21
CA GLN A 181 -9.23 11.95 -7.61
C GLN A 181 -10.28 11.27 -6.74
N LEU A 182 -11.23 12.08 -6.22
CA LEU A 182 -12.47 11.55 -5.66
C LEU A 182 -13.40 11.10 -6.81
N LEU A 183 -13.78 9.83 -6.80
CA LEU A 183 -14.71 9.27 -7.76
C LEU A 183 -16.16 9.50 -7.31
N PRO A 184 -17.13 9.45 -8.24
CA PRO A 184 -18.55 9.46 -7.87
C PRO A 184 -18.86 8.35 -6.87
N GLN A 185 -19.71 8.66 -5.89
CA GLN A 185 -20.21 7.65 -4.96
C GLN A 185 -20.87 6.50 -5.73
N MET A 186 -20.60 5.27 -5.31
CA MET A 186 -21.10 4.08 -5.97
C MET A 186 -21.76 3.13 -4.98
N LYS A 187 -22.86 2.50 -5.40
CA LYS A 187 -23.46 1.40 -4.65
C LYS A 187 -22.59 0.15 -4.80
N ASP A 188 -22.69 -0.77 -3.86
CA ASP A 188 -22.00 -2.06 -3.96
C ASP A 188 -22.30 -2.79 -5.28
N SER A 189 -23.56 -2.71 -5.72
CA SER A 189 -24.05 -3.34 -6.94
C SER A 189 -23.79 -2.55 -8.23
N SER A 190 -23.24 -1.34 -8.15
CA SER A 190 -22.94 -0.53 -9.32
C SER A 190 -21.71 -1.09 -10.03
N GLU A 191 -21.83 -1.40 -11.32
CA GLU A 191 -20.67 -1.73 -12.15
C GLU A 191 -19.81 -0.49 -12.38
N PHE A 192 -18.49 -0.69 -12.36
CA PHE A 192 -17.51 0.31 -12.72
C PHE A 192 -16.43 -0.29 -13.60
N VAL A 193 -15.70 0.59 -14.29
CA VAL A 193 -14.58 0.21 -15.15
C VAL A 193 -13.31 0.87 -14.65
N VAL A 194 -12.28 0.06 -14.42
CA VAL A 194 -10.92 0.52 -14.09
C VAL A 194 -10.02 0.31 -15.30
N SER A 195 -9.37 1.38 -15.77
CA SER A 195 -8.37 1.29 -16.84
C SER A 195 -6.99 1.09 -16.22
N ILE A 196 -6.37 -0.07 -16.42
CA ILE A 196 -5.13 -0.46 -15.76
C ILE A 196 -4.03 -0.61 -16.83
N ASN A 197 -2.95 0.15 -16.71
CA ASN A 197 -1.81 0.04 -17.62
C ASN A 197 -1.06 -1.30 -17.45
N PRO A 198 -0.38 -1.81 -18.49
CA PRO A 198 0.50 -2.99 -18.39
C PRO A 198 1.54 -2.83 -17.27
N SER A 199 1.77 -3.86 -16.46
CA SER A 199 2.65 -3.83 -15.28
C SER A 199 2.35 -2.72 -14.27
N GLY A 200 1.17 -2.09 -14.36
CA GLY A 200 0.74 -0.99 -13.52
C GLY A 200 -0.34 -1.40 -12.52
N ALA A 201 -0.65 -0.47 -11.64
CA ALA A 201 -1.70 -0.62 -10.64
C ALA A 201 -2.57 0.63 -10.52
N VAL A 202 -3.87 0.42 -10.32
CA VAL A 202 -4.80 1.44 -9.82
C VAL A 202 -5.09 1.11 -8.36
N MET A 203 -4.88 2.08 -7.47
CA MET A 203 -5.08 1.92 -6.03
C MET A 203 -6.22 2.81 -5.57
N TRP A 204 -7.22 2.24 -4.91
CA TRP A 204 -8.37 2.95 -4.37
C TRP A 204 -8.37 2.87 -2.85
N TYR A 205 -8.67 3.99 -2.21
CA TYR A 205 -9.18 4.05 -0.83
C TYR A 205 -10.71 4.05 -0.88
N VAL A 206 -11.33 3.05 -0.27
CA VAL A 206 -12.77 2.82 -0.29
C VAL A 206 -13.32 2.99 1.12
N ASN A 207 -14.22 3.95 1.29
CA ASN A 207 -14.85 4.27 2.57
C ASN A 207 -16.36 4.02 2.48
N PRO A 208 -16.96 3.22 3.39
CA PRO A 208 -18.41 3.10 3.45
C PRO A 208 -19.03 4.44 3.86
N VAL A 209 -19.99 4.91 3.08
CA VAL A 209 -20.87 6.00 3.48
C VAL A 209 -21.84 5.39 4.49
N ALA A 210 -21.59 5.60 5.78
CA ALA A 210 -22.55 5.20 6.80
C ALA A 210 -23.92 5.82 6.45
N GLU A 211 -25.00 5.04 6.50
CA GLU A 211 -26.34 5.62 6.52
C GLU A 211 -26.36 6.65 7.65
N TRP A 212 -26.46 7.92 7.27
CA TRP A 212 -26.62 9.12 8.09
C TRP A 212 -26.26 8.91 9.58
N ARG A 213 -25.04 9.28 9.97
CA ARG A 213 -24.78 9.56 11.39
C ARG A 213 -25.82 10.59 11.85
N LYS A 214 -26.78 10.20 12.67
CA LYS A 214 -27.35 11.14 13.63
C LYS A 214 -26.15 11.67 14.41
N GLU A 215 -25.88 12.96 14.21
CA GLU A 215 -24.89 13.77 14.92
C GLU A 215 -23.41 13.36 14.71
N ALA A 216 -22.80 13.88 13.64
CA ALA A 216 -21.40 14.30 13.70
C ALA A 216 -21.21 15.43 12.69
N GLU A 217 -20.75 16.58 13.16
CA GLU A 217 -20.40 17.74 12.33
C GLU A 217 -19.46 17.34 11.17
N PRO A 218 -19.59 17.99 9.99
CA PRO A 218 -18.78 17.66 8.84
C PRO A 218 -17.29 17.88 9.15
N PRO A 219 -16.38 16.95 8.78
CA PRO A 219 -14.96 17.19 8.92
C PRO A 219 -14.56 18.33 7.98
N ARG A 220 -14.20 19.49 8.55
CA ARG A 220 -13.52 20.56 7.81
C ARG A 220 -12.13 20.05 7.44
N PHE A 221 -11.94 19.67 6.18
CA PHE A 221 -10.61 19.58 5.58
C PHE A 221 -10.10 21.01 5.34
N SER A 222 -9.70 21.69 6.41
CA SER A 222 -9.02 22.98 6.33
C SER A 222 -8.06 23.15 7.49
N GLU A 223 -7.10 22.25 7.62
CA GLU A 223 -5.89 22.53 8.41
C GLU A 223 -4.72 21.81 7.76
N LYS A 224 -3.68 22.59 7.45
CA LYS A 224 -2.38 22.05 7.02
C LYS A 224 -1.94 21.05 8.08
N LEU A 225 -1.82 19.77 7.70
CA LEU A 225 -1.13 18.77 8.51
C LEU A 225 0.30 19.26 8.75
N ILE A 226 0.54 19.83 9.94
CA ILE A 226 1.88 20.17 10.41
C ILE A 226 2.49 18.84 10.85
N GLY A 227 3.62 18.49 10.24
CA GLY A 227 4.39 17.29 10.60
C GLY A 227 4.81 17.31 12.08
N PRO A 228 5.25 16.17 12.62
CA PRO A 228 5.67 16.08 14.01
C PRO A 228 6.73 17.13 14.33
N LYS A 229 6.53 17.86 15.43
CA LYS A 229 7.50 18.80 15.98
C LYS A 229 8.75 18.01 16.37
N PHE A 230 9.80 18.06 15.54
CA PHE A 230 11.13 17.68 15.98
C PHE A 230 11.53 18.59 17.15
N HIS A 231 12.02 17.98 18.23
CA HIS A 231 12.63 18.67 19.35
C HIS A 231 13.72 19.61 18.84
N GLN A 232 13.44 20.92 18.87
CA GLN A 232 14.47 21.95 18.80
C GLN A 232 15.14 22.01 20.17
N HIS A 233 16.22 21.26 20.35
CA HIS A 233 17.31 21.79 21.18
C HIS A 233 18.16 22.64 20.25
N ALA A 234 18.00 23.95 20.44
CA ALA A 234 18.75 24.96 19.73
C ALA A 234 20.24 24.78 19.99
N ASN A 235 21.01 24.95 18.93
CA ASN A 235 22.39 25.38 18.99
C ASN A 235 22.42 26.74 19.73
N GLU A 236 22.83 26.75 20.98
CA GLU A 236 23.47 27.94 21.55
C GLU A 236 24.93 27.93 21.11
N VAL A 237 25.21 28.80 20.14
CA VAL A 237 26.56 29.18 19.78
C VAL A 237 26.98 30.25 20.77
N ASP A 238 27.69 29.85 21.82
CA ASP A 238 28.54 30.76 22.58
C ASP A 238 29.99 30.37 22.30
N ALA A 239 30.66 31.19 21.48
CA ALA A 239 32.09 31.38 21.50
C ALA A 239 32.36 32.80 22.01
N PRO A 240 33.53 33.14 22.59
CA PRO A 240 34.75 32.34 22.71
C PRO A 240 35.33 32.32 24.15
N LEU A 241 36.21 31.38 24.45
CA LEU A 241 37.24 31.61 25.46
C LEU A 241 38.58 31.01 25.04
N VAL A 242 39.52 31.93 24.94
CA VAL A 242 40.95 31.81 24.66
C VAL A 242 41.65 31.07 25.82
N LEU A 243 42.26 29.92 25.51
CA LEU A 243 43.67 29.53 25.77
C LEU A 243 43.86 28.05 25.42
#